data_AF-A0A167I3R5-F1
#
_entry.id   AF-A0A167I3R5-F1
#
_cell.length_a   1.000
_cell.length_b   1.000
_cell.length_c   1.000
_cell.angle_alpha   90.00
_cell.angle_beta   90.00
_cell.angle_gamma   90.00
#
_symmetry.space_group_name_H-M   'P 1'
#
loop_
_entity.id
_entity.type
_entity.pdbx_description
1 polymer ?
#
loop_
_entity_poly.entity_id
_entity_poly.type
_entity_poly.pdbx_seq_one_letter_code
_entity_poly.pdbx_strand_id
1 'polypeptide(L)'
;MSAILSVDDLNDFISPGVACIKPVETLPALPQEQSLETEVILDGQQSQPGASAAQISLTDCLACSGCVTSAEAVLVSLQSHAEVLSTLDSAPGLRVVADGRGGFGVDGLENEHAKLFVASVSPQTRANLAAACGEGVSELQAGRMLERLLRGHGMGLAAGGRWRNGFTWVVDTNVAREAALVLGADEVLGAGSSAPAQPVLSSACPGWVCYAEKTHPHVLPHLSRVKSPQALIGTILKTTLSRRLGIPPSRIWHLAVMPCFDKKLEASREELTDEVWAGSGRPGRGVRDVDCVITSKEILMLAESRGLNFFDIPRDDDGTSGSLLEPAVPYPDARLHDFLIPARAARRIPRVAGSSGGFLYHILQCKAAQIPGAEIQTTRGRNADVVEFIVAANGEPVFKAARYYGFRNIQNLVRRLKPARPSRMPGGKPFGSARRPTGKSASLEYSYVEVMACPGGCTNGGGQIKVDDPVVQERKQLPGKPGPREQKEWLAEVDEAYFSDEEVHGEGAGVANGNDGGVVRNGEHVVGGICRSYIHDTLAYWSEITGISIDRLAFTTYREVISDVGKGTEAEKVVQLAGKAGGGW
;
A
#
# COMPACT_ATOMS: atom_id res chain seq x y z
N MET A 1 -38.27 11.15 -28.06
CA MET A 1 -38.29 9.71 -27.73
C MET A 1 -37.03 9.43 -26.95
N SER A 2 -37.19 9.42 -25.64
CA SER A 2 -36.19 9.13 -24.61
C SER A 2 -35.53 7.77 -24.85
N ALA A 3 -34.20 7.75 -25.00
CA ALA A 3 -33.45 6.52 -24.81
C ALA A 3 -33.58 6.15 -23.33
N ILE A 4 -34.39 5.13 -23.06
CA ILE A 4 -34.54 4.51 -21.76
C ILE A 4 -33.15 4.02 -21.34
N LEU A 5 -32.58 4.68 -20.33
CA LEU A 5 -31.44 4.18 -19.58
C LEU A 5 -31.79 2.78 -19.09
N SER A 6 -31.04 1.77 -19.53
CA SER A 6 -31.20 0.43 -18.98
C SER A 6 -30.74 0.45 -17.53
N VAL A 7 -31.34 -0.42 -16.70
CA VAL A 7 -30.97 -0.59 -15.29
C VAL A 7 -29.51 -1.02 -15.12
N ASP A 8 -28.89 -1.54 -16.19
CA ASP A 8 -27.47 -1.91 -16.22
C ASP A 8 -26.52 -0.70 -16.27
N ASP A 9 -26.96 0.44 -16.82
CA ASP A 9 -26.17 1.69 -16.87
C ASP A 9 -26.19 2.48 -15.54
N LEU A 10 -27.02 2.05 -14.58
CA LEU A 10 -27.10 2.59 -13.22
C LEU A 10 -26.25 1.82 -12.20
N ASN A 11 -25.54 0.77 -12.64
CA ASN A 11 -24.69 -0.02 -11.78
C ASN A 11 -23.25 0.52 -11.79
N ASP A 12 -22.85 1.13 -10.67
CA ASP A 12 -21.45 1.50 -10.36
C ASP A 12 -20.53 0.27 -10.15
N PHE A 13 -21.06 -0.94 -10.34
CA PHE A 13 -20.38 -2.19 -10.12
C PHE A 13 -19.83 -2.74 -11.45
N ILE A 14 -18.52 -2.95 -11.51
CA ILE A 14 -17.82 -3.49 -12.68
C ILE A 14 -17.61 -4.99 -12.49
N SER A 15 -18.19 -5.82 -13.36
CA SER A 15 -17.78 -7.22 -13.52
C SER A 15 -16.30 -7.30 -13.92
N PRO A 16 -15.52 -8.29 -13.45
CA PRO A 16 -14.12 -8.46 -13.86
C PRO A 16 -14.06 -8.58 -15.39
N GLY A 17 -13.54 -7.55 -16.07
CA GLY A 17 -13.49 -7.51 -17.54
C GLY A 17 -13.83 -6.15 -18.18
N VAL A 18 -14.49 -5.23 -17.47
CA VAL A 18 -14.81 -3.88 -18.02
C VAL A 18 -13.94 -2.80 -17.39
N ALA A 19 -12.62 -2.91 -17.54
CA ALA A 19 -11.67 -1.90 -17.10
C ALA A 19 -11.06 -1.15 -18.29
N CYS A 20 -10.94 0.18 -18.16
CA CYS A 20 -10.25 1.14 -19.06
C CYS A 20 -9.65 0.53 -20.33
N ILE A 21 -10.47 0.31 -21.37
CA ILE A 21 -9.98 -0.14 -22.67
C ILE A 21 -9.23 1.04 -23.29
N LYS A 22 -7.90 0.96 -23.31
CA LYS A 22 -7.12 1.64 -24.35
C LYS A 22 -7.55 0.96 -25.65
N PRO A 23 -8.09 1.66 -26.66
CA PRO A 23 -8.45 1.00 -27.91
C PRO A 23 -7.20 0.31 -28.43
N VAL A 24 -7.22 -1.01 -28.44
CA VAL A 24 -6.24 -1.83 -29.14
C VAL A 24 -6.42 -1.44 -30.60
N GLU A 25 -5.41 -0.85 -31.22
CA GLU A 25 -5.38 -0.76 -32.68
C GLU A 25 -5.46 -2.21 -33.18
N THR A 26 -6.60 -2.56 -33.76
CA THR A 26 -6.93 -3.92 -34.18
C THR A 26 -5.86 -4.42 -35.14
N LEU A 27 -4.99 -5.31 -34.65
CA LEU A 27 -4.15 -6.12 -35.50
C LEU A 27 -5.07 -7.04 -36.32
N PRO A 28 -4.83 -7.20 -37.64
CA PRO A 28 -5.64 -8.08 -38.46
C PRO A 28 -5.55 -9.52 -37.94
N ALA A 29 -6.67 -10.24 -37.99
CA ALA A 29 -6.76 -11.62 -37.52
C ALA A 29 -5.76 -12.51 -38.27
N LEU A 30 -4.95 -13.25 -37.52
CA LEU A 30 -4.11 -14.31 -38.08
C LEU A 30 -5.01 -15.46 -38.57
N PRO A 31 -4.70 -16.08 -39.73
CA PRO A 31 -5.45 -17.24 -40.22
C PRO A 31 -5.41 -18.39 -39.21
N GLN A 32 -6.52 -19.10 -39.06
CA GLN A 32 -6.59 -20.35 -38.31
C GLN A 32 -5.65 -21.38 -38.93
N GLU A 33 -4.56 -21.72 -38.25
CA GLU A 33 -3.80 -22.93 -38.54
C GLU A 33 -4.13 -24.03 -37.53
N GLN A 34 -4.35 -25.20 -38.10
CA GLN A 34 -4.81 -26.42 -37.46
C GLN A 34 -3.79 -26.95 -36.46
N SER A 35 -4.31 -27.48 -35.35
CA SER A 35 -3.61 -28.24 -34.33
C SER A 35 -2.69 -29.31 -34.95
N LEU A 36 -1.39 -29.21 -34.67
CA LEU A 36 -0.50 -30.36 -34.64
C LEU A 36 0.25 -30.31 -33.30
N GLU A 37 -0.22 -31.13 -32.38
CA GLU A 37 0.48 -31.50 -31.15
C GLU A 37 1.82 -32.14 -31.52
N THR A 38 2.91 -31.66 -30.94
CA THR A 38 4.15 -32.44 -30.87
C THR A 38 4.69 -32.27 -29.46
N GLU A 39 4.28 -33.17 -28.58
CA GLU A 39 4.92 -33.39 -27.29
C GLU A 39 6.36 -33.86 -27.53
N VAL A 40 7.32 -33.10 -27.02
CA VAL A 40 8.70 -33.57 -26.87
C VAL A 40 8.83 -34.05 -25.43
N ILE A 41 8.69 -35.36 -25.23
CA ILE A 41 8.99 -36.04 -23.97
C ILE A 41 10.51 -36.15 -23.87
N LEU A 42 11.11 -35.45 -22.90
CA LEU A 42 12.46 -35.71 -22.43
C LEU A 42 12.37 -36.55 -21.16
N ASP A 43 12.74 -37.82 -21.27
CA ASP A 43 12.78 -38.78 -20.18
C ASP A 43 13.71 -38.32 -19.04
N GLY A 44 13.19 -38.33 -17.81
CA GLY A 44 14.02 -38.56 -16.62
C GLY A 44 13.93 -37.56 -15.47
N GLN A 45 12.73 -37.31 -14.90
CA GLN A 45 12.50 -37.20 -13.44
C GLN A 45 11.00 -36.99 -13.18
N GLN A 46 10.36 -37.93 -12.48
CA GLN A 46 8.98 -37.80 -12.03
C GLN A 46 8.90 -36.70 -10.96
N SER A 47 8.46 -35.51 -11.32
CA SER A 47 7.97 -34.50 -10.38
C SER A 47 6.51 -34.80 -10.03
N GLN A 48 6.23 -34.98 -8.75
CA GLN A 48 4.86 -35.20 -8.25
C GLN A 48 3.92 -34.02 -8.61
N PRO A 49 2.64 -34.28 -8.93
CA PRO A 49 1.65 -33.23 -9.13
C PRO A 49 1.10 -32.80 -7.77
N GLY A 50 1.36 -31.57 -7.33
CA GLY A 50 0.83 -31.15 -6.02
C GLY A 50 1.25 -29.77 -5.51
N ALA A 51 1.19 -28.74 -6.35
CA ALA A 51 0.97 -27.36 -5.94
C ALA A 51 0.70 -26.55 -7.21
N SER A 52 -0.58 -26.33 -7.54
CA SER A 52 -0.90 -25.33 -8.55
C SER A 52 -0.49 -23.97 -7.99
N ALA A 53 0.67 -23.45 -8.41
CA ALA A 53 1.02 -22.06 -8.21
C ALA A 53 -0.17 -21.21 -8.72
N ALA A 54 -0.78 -20.42 -7.85
CA ALA A 54 -1.92 -19.59 -8.20
C ALA A 54 -1.53 -18.69 -9.40
N GLN A 55 -2.10 -18.98 -10.57
CA GLN A 55 -1.91 -18.14 -11.75
C GLN A 55 -2.65 -16.83 -11.52
N ILE A 56 -1.91 -15.77 -11.22
CA ILE A 56 -2.45 -14.41 -11.13
C ILE A 56 -2.83 -14.00 -12.56
N SER A 57 -4.12 -13.86 -12.82
CA SER A 57 -4.63 -13.38 -14.10
C SER A 57 -4.43 -11.87 -14.21
N LEU A 58 -4.22 -11.34 -15.42
CA LEU A 58 -4.14 -9.89 -15.66
C LEU A 58 -5.41 -9.13 -15.21
N THR A 59 -6.52 -9.84 -14.99
CA THR A 59 -7.78 -9.31 -14.45
C THR A 59 -7.76 -9.13 -12.93
N ASP A 60 -6.84 -9.76 -12.20
CA ASP A 60 -6.73 -9.67 -10.74
C ASP A 60 -6.06 -8.36 -10.30
N CYS A 61 -5.36 -7.71 -11.23
CA CYS A 61 -4.93 -6.33 -11.06
C CYS A 61 -6.09 -5.39 -11.41
N LEU A 62 -6.77 -4.87 -10.38
CA LEU A 62 -7.80 -3.82 -10.55
C LEU A 62 -7.26 -2.58 -11.29
N ALA A 63 -5.94 -2.45 -11.44
CA ALA A 63 -5.32 -1.51 -12.36
C ALA A 63 -5.47 -1.95 -13.81
N CYS A 64 -6.67 -1.75 -14.37
CA CYS A 64 -6.92 -1.62 -15.81
C CYS A 64 -6.38 -2.80 -16.67
N SER A 65 -7.24 -3.53 -17.38
CA SER A 65 -6.91 -4.71 -18.22
C SER A 65 -5.94 -4.43 -19.41
N GLY A 66 -4.82 -3.78 -19.17
CA GLY A 66 -3.88 -3.19 -20.14
C GLY A 66 -2.85 -2.23 -19.53
N CYS A 67 -2.86 -1.99 -18.21
CA CYS A 67 -1.87 -1.13 -17.55
C CYS A 67 -0.65 -1.90 -17.03
N VAL A 68 -0.74 -3.21 -16.83
CA VAL A 68 0.38 -4.07 -16.41
C VAL A 68 1.01 -4.70 -17.64
N THR A 69 2.32 -4.53 -17.82
CA THR A 69 3.11 -5.16 -18.88
C THR A 69 3.48 -6.60 -18.52
N SER A 70 3.85 -7.44 -19.50
CA SER A 70 4.29 -8.82 -19.22
C SER A 70 5.48 -8.88 -18.26
N ALA A 71 6.42 -7.92 -18.35
CA ALA A 71 7.54 -7.82 -17.42
C ALA A 71 7.09 -7.49 -16.00
N GLU A 72 6.10 -6.62 -15.84
CA GLU A 72 5.52 -6.29 -14.54
C GLU A 72 4.71 -7.46 -13.96
N ALA A 73 4.01 -8.22 -14.79
CA ALA A 73 3.35 -9.45 -14.36
C ALA A 73 4.35 -10.46 -13.79
N VAL A 74 5.53 -10.59 -14.40
CA VAL A 74 6.64 -11.41 -13.85
C VAL A 74 7.10 -10.85 -12.50
N LEU A 75 7.31 -9.54 -12.36
CA LEU A 75 7.71 -8.92 -11.09
C LEU A 75 6.69 -9.13 -9.95
N VAL A 76 5.40 -9.16 -10.28
CA VAL A 76 4.31 -9.51 -9.35
C VAL A 76 4.43 -10.97 -8.94
N SER A 77 4.60 -11.90 -9.90
CA SER A 77 4.68 -13.34 -9.62
C SER A 77 5.93 -13.75 -8.84
N LEU A 78 7.05 -13.04 -9.02
CA LEU A 78 8.29 -13.25 -8.26
C LEU A 78 8.14 -12.93 -6.76
N GLN A 79 7.13 -12.15 -6.38
CA GLN A 79 6.82 -11.86 -4.99
C GLN A 79 5.60 -12.69 -4.59
N SER A 80 5.80 -13.74 -3.81
CA SER A 80 4.72 -14.66 -3.44
C SER A 80 4.95 -15.28 -2.08
N HIS A 81 3.92 -15.90 -1.50
CA HIS A 81 4.05 -16.72 -0.29
C HIS A 81 5.12 -17.82 -0.45
N ALA A 82 5.29 -18.40 -1.64
CA ALA A 82 6.34 -19.38 -1.91
C ALA A 82 7.76 -18.76 -1.81
N GLU A 83 7.95 -17.53 -2.29
CA GLU A 83 9.21 -16.79 -2.13
C GLU A 83 9.52 -16.49 -0.66
N VAL A 84 8.49 -16.18 0.15
CA VAL A 84 8.65 -16.01 1.61
C VAL A 84 9.19 -17.30 2.23
N LEU A 85 8.57 -18.45 1.94
CA LEU A 85 8.98 -19.74 2.51
C LEU A 85 10.37 -20.16 2.03
N SER A 86 10.65 -20.02 0.73
CA SER A 86 11.96 -20.27 0.13
C SER A 86 13.05 -19.44 0.80
N THR A 87 12.81 -18.13 1.00
CA THR A 87 13.76 -17.24 1.66
C THR A 87 13.96 -17.65 3.12
N LEU A 88 12.89 -17.93 3.87
CA LEU A 88 12.97 -18.37 5.27
C LEU A 88 13.71 -19.72 5.41
N ASP A 89 13.65 -20.60 4.42
CA ASP A 89 14.28 -21.92 4.46
C ASP A 89 15.66 -21.96 3.79
N SER A 90 16.12 -20.85 3.20
CA SER A 90 17.39 -20.77 2.47
C SER A 90 18.64 -20.86 3.36
N ALA A 91 18.63 -20.19 4.52
CA ALA A 91 19.76 -20.12 5.45
C ALA A 91 19.28 -19.88 6.90
N PRO A 92 20.11 -20.17 7.93
CA PRO A 92 19.85 -19.72 9.29
C PRO A 92 19.59 -18.20 9.36
N GLY A 93 18.59 -17.78 10.13
CA GLY A 93 18.29 -16.35 10.33
C GLY A 93 19.24 -15.69 11.32
N LEU A 94 19.49 -14.40 11.12
CA LEU A 94 20.19 -13.55 12.08
C LEU A 94 19.33 -13.34 13.33
N ARG A 95 19.94 -13.38 14.51
CA ARG A 95 19.25 -13.16 15.79
C ARG A 95 19.81 -11.94 16.48
N VAL A 96 18.92 -11.03 16.90
CA VAL A 96 19.32 -9.83 17.64
C VAL A 96 19.32 -10.16 19.13
N VAL A 97 20.43 -9.86 19.81
CA VAL A 97 20.61 -10.13 21.24
C VAL A 97 20.84 -8.81 21.95
N ALA A 98 20.02 -8.52 22.97
CA ALA A 98 20.24 -7.35 23.83
C ALA A 98 21.31 -7.70 24.89
N ASP A 99 22.31 -6.84 25.06
CA ASP A 99 23.47 -7.11 25.92
C ASP A 99 23.23 -6.82 27.42
N GLY A 100 21.98 -6.56 27.83
CA GLY A 100 21.60 -6.22 29.20
C GLY A 100 22.11 -4.85 29.69
N ARG A 101 22.98 -4.18 28.93
CA ARG A 101 23.55 -2.84 29.20
C ARG A 101 23.00 -1.78 28.25
N GLY A 102 22.02 -2.13 27.43
CA GLY A 102 21.35 -1.25 26.46
C GLY A 102 21.95 -1.25 25.06
N GLY A 103 22.97 -2.08 24.80
CA GLY A 103 23.50 -2.38 23.47
C GLY A 103 22.84 -3.61 22.84
N PHE A 104 23.05 -3.75 21.54
CA PHE A 104 22.52 -4.84 20.73
C PHE A 104 23.65 -5.51 19.94
N GLY A 105 23.69 -6.83 20.00
CA GLY A 105 24.53 -7.68 19.16
C GLY A 105 23.69 -8.45 18.13
N VAL A 106 24.38 -9.05 17.15
CA VAL A 106 23.75 -9.92 16.14
C VAL A 106 24.50 -11.24 16.07
N ASP A 107 23.80 -12.33 16.33
CA ASP A 107 24.30 -13.70 16.17
C ASP A 107 24.00 -14.21 14.75
N GLY A 108 24.87 -15.08 14.22
CA GLY A 108 24.74 -15.66 12.88
C GLY A 108 25.48 -14.90 11.78
N LEU A 109 26.28 -13.89 12.13
CA LEU A 109 27.04 -13.08 11.17
C LEU A 109 28.09 -13.87 10.39
N GLU A 110 28.58 -14.97 10.96
CA GLU A 110 29.52 -15.91 10.34
C GLU A 110 28.98 -16.56 9.07
N ASN A 111 27.65 -16.65 8.93
CA ASN A 111 27.02 -17.12 7.71
C ASN A 111 26.68 -15.93 6.81
N GLU A 112 27.33 -15.82 5.65
CA GLU A 112 27.14 -14.72 4.71
C GLU A 112 25.71 -14.63 4.14
N HIS A 113 25.00 -15.76 4.09
CA HIS A 113 23.64 -15.85 3.55
C HIS A 113 22.55 -15.63 4.61
N ALA A 114 22.91 -15.57 5.90
CA ALA A 114 21.93 -15.37 6.98
C ALA A 114 21.29 -13.99 6.91
N LYS A 115 19.97 -13.90 6.98
CA LYS A 115 19.24 -12.63 6.93
C LYS A 115 18.48 -12.36 8.23
N LEU A 116 18.31 -11.09 8.56
CA LEU A 116 17.41 -10.60 9.59
C LEU A 116 16.04 -10.38 8.98
N PHE A 117 15.02 -11.09 9.47
CA PHE A 117 13.67 -11.04 8.91
C PHE A 117 12.79 -10.06 9.67
N VAL A 118 12.23 -9.08 8.97
CA VAL A 118 11.28 -8.09 9.52
C VAL A 118 10.04 -8.01 8.63
N ALA A 119 8.88 -7.75 9.23
CA ALA A 119 7.64 -7.61 8.48
C ALA A 119 6.91 -6.31 8.81
N SER A 120 6.16 -5.79 7.84
CA SER A 120 5.18 -4.74 8.05
C SER A 120 3.80 -5.19 7.57
N VAL A 121 2.74 -4.77 8.26
CA VAL A 121 1.36 -5.18 7.96
C VAL A 121 0.46 -3.97 7.77
N SER A 122 -0.38 -4.01 6.73
CA SER A 122 -1.40 -2.99 6.51
C SER A 122 -2.64 -3.21 7.40
N PRO A 123 -3.26 -2.14 7.93
CA PRO A 123 -4.50 -2.28 8.68
C PRO A 123 -5.66 -2.80 7.82
N GLN A 124 -5.67 -2.48 6.52
CA GLN A 124 -6.67 -3.02 5.59
C GLN A 124 -6.54 -4.54 5.43
N THR A 125 -5.33 -5.11 5.51
CA THR A 125 -5.13 -6.56 5.55
C THR A 125 -5.67 -7.15 6.83
N ARG A 126 -5.37 -6.55 8.00
CA ARG A 126 -5.91 -7.04 9.27
C ARG A 126 -7.44 -7.00 9.30
N ALA A 127 -8.03 -5.93 8.80
CA ALA A 127 -9.49 -5.79 8.70
C ALA A 127 -10.12 -6.85 7.79
N ASN A 128 -9.47 -7.15 6.65
CA ASN A 128 -9.93 -8.19 5.73
C ASN A 128 -9.79 -9.60 6.31
N LEU A 129 -8.70 -9.88 7.03
CA LEU A 129 -8.52 -11.13 7.77
C LEU A 129 -9.54 -11.26 8.91
N ALA A 130 -9.82 -10.17 9.64
CA ALA A 130 -10.83 -10.13 10.70
C ALA A 130 -12.22 -10.47 10.15
N ALA A 131 -12.65 -9.83 9.05
CA ALA A 131 -13.90 -10.16 8.37
C ALA A 131 -13.94 -11.64 7.90
N ALA A 132 -12.81 -12.19 7.43
CA ALA A 132 -12.72 -13.60 7.04
C ALA A 132 -12.80 -14.57 8.24
N CYS A 133 -12.33 -14.15 9.42
CA CYS A 133 -12.46 -14.93 10.65
C CYS A 133 -13.92 -15.06 11.13
N GLY A 134 -14.79 -14.12 10.75
CA GLY A 134 -16.22 -14.11 11.05
C GLY A 134 -16.64 -12.93 11.94
N GLU A 135 -17.94 -12.84 12.23
CA GLU A 135 -18.52 -11.75 13.02
C GLU A 135 -17.88 -11.63 14.41
N GLY A 136 -17.71 -10.38 14.88
CA GLY A 136 -17.18 -10.07 16.21
C GLY A 136 -15.66 -10.17 16.35
N VAL A 137 -14.92 -10.48 15.28
CA VAL A 137 -13.45 -10.43 15.29
C VAL A 137 -12.99 -9.02 14.95
N SER A 138 -12.26 -8.40 15.86
CA SER A 138 -11.67 -7.07 15.64
C SER A 138 -10.42 -7.14 14.76
N GLU A 139 -10.08 -6.00 14.15
CA GLU A 139 -8.82 -5.83 13.43
C GLU A 139 -7.60 -6.20 14.30
N LEU A 140 -7.63 -5.80 15.57
CA LEU A 140 -6.54 -6.04 16.53
C LEU A 140 -6.34 -7.55 16.78
N GLN A 141 -7.41 -8.30 16.96
CA GLN A 141 -7.35 -9.75 17.16
C GLN A 141 -6.78 -10.47 15.93
N ALA A 142 -7.23 -10.10 14.72
CA ALA A 142 -6.66 -10.63 13.49
C ALA A 142 -5.18 -10.24 13.33
N GLY A 143 -4.80 -9.04 13.77
CA GLY A 143 -3.41 -8.60 13.85
C GLY A 143 -2.55 -9.50 14.74
N ARG A 144 -3.05 -9.87 15.92
CA ARG A 144 -2.37 -10.80 16.85
C ARG A 144 -2.24 -12.21 16.27
N MET A 145 -3.27 -12.71 15.59
CA MET A 145 -3.20 -13.99 14.88
C MET A 145 -2.11 -13.97 13.80
N LEU A 146 -2.04 -12.90 13.02
CA LEU A 146 -1.02 -12.72 12.00
C LEU A 146 0.39 -12.58 12.60
N GLU A 147 0.52 -11.84 13.70
CA GLU A 147 1.79 -11.74 14.43
C GLU A 147 2.25 -13.11 14.96
N ARG A 148 1.33 -13.93 15.49
CA ARG A 148 1.59 -15.31 15.93
C ARG A 148 2.04 -16.19 14.78
N LEU A 149 1.41 -16.07 13.61
CA LEU A 149 1.85 -16.77 12.40
C LEU A 149 3.30 -16.41 12.03
N LEU A 150 3.61 -15.11 11.99
CA LEU A 150 4.91 -14.61 11.48
C LEU A 150 6.05 -14.74 12.51
N ARG A 151 5.81 -14.48 13.79
CA ARG A 151 6.86 -14.40 14.83
C ARG A 151 6.96 -15.63 15.73
N GLY A 152 5.90 -16.42 15.85
CA GLY A 152 5.79 -17.45 16.89
C GLY A 152 6.97 -18.43 16.89
N HIS A 153 7.78 -18.43 17.95
CA HIS A 153 8.92 -19.34 18.07
C HIS A 153 8.43 -20.73 18.48
N GLY A 154 8.52 -21.72 17.60
CA GLY A 154 7.97 -23.07 17.83
C GLY A 154 6.49 -23.24 17.47
N MET A 155 5.84 -22.20 16.96
CA MET A 155 4.54 -22.25 16.28
C MET A 155 4.64 -21.50 14.94
N GLY A 156 3.51 -21.26 14.26
CA GLY A 156 3.49 -20.44 13.04
C GLY A 156 4.47 -20.93 11.96
N LEU A 157 5.03 -19.98 11.20
CA LEU A 157 5.94 -20.30 10.09
C LEU A 157 7.22 -20.99 10.52
N ALA A 158 7.72 -20.69 11.73
CA ALA A 158 8.96 -21.24 12.25
C ALA A 158 8.83 -22.73 12.63
N ALA A 159 7.63 -23.20 12.99
CA ALA A 159 7.42 -24.60 13.38
C ALA A 159 7.68 -25.59 12.23
N GLY A 160 7.26 -25.23 11.01
CA GLY A 160 7.44 -26.06 9.82
C GLY A 160 8.67 -25.72 8.98
N GLY A 161 9.50 -24.76 9.40
CA GLY A 161 10.65 -24.25 8.65
C GLY A 161 11.95 -25.02 8.89
N ARG A 162 12.75 -25.21 7.84
CA ARG A 162 14.04 -25.93 7.87
C ARG A 162 14.99 -25.36 8.93
N TRP A 163 15.05 -24.03 9.01
CA TRP A 163 15.90 -23.29 9.95
C TRP A 163 15.14 -22.69 11.13
N ARG A 164 13.83 -22.98 11.21
CA ARG A 164 12.93 -22.42 12.23
C ARG A 164 12.97 -20.89 12.29
N ASN A 165 13.11 -20.27 11.12
CA ASN A 165 13.13 -18.82 10.99
C ASN A 165 11.71 -18.26 11.18
N GLY A 166 11.64 -17.17 11.94
CA GLY A 166 10.46 -16.32 12.09
C GLY A 166 10.87 -14.86 11.97
N PHE A 167 9.89 -13.97 11.90
CA PHE A 167 10.15 -12.53 11.84
C PHE A 167 10.50 -11.99 13.22
N THR A 168 11.58 -11.21 13.32
CA THR A 168 12.01 -10.61 14.58
C THR A 168 11.01 -9.55 15.05
N TRP A 169 10.57 -8.70 14.11
CA TRP A 169 9.55 -7.68 14.32
C TRP A 169 8.48 -7.75 13.24
N VAL A 170 7.23 -7.52 13.67
CA VAL A 170 6.07 -7.30 12.80
C VAL A 170 5.51 -5.93 13.19
N VAL A 171 5.69 -4.93 12.32
CA VAL A 171 5.27 -3.55 12.60
C VAL A 171 4.01 -3.18 11.81
N ASP A 172 3.21 -2.28 12.39
CA ASP A 172 2.03 -1.76 11.71
C ASP A 172 2.42 -0.60 10.78
N THR A 173 1.96 -0.63 9.54
CA THR A 173 2.19 0.48 8.59
C THR A 173 1.50 1.78 8.98
N ASN A 174 0.55 1.77 9.94
CA ASN A 174 -0.08 2.96 10.50
C ASN A 174 0.92 3.97 11.06
N VAL A 175 2.03 3.51 11.64
CA VAL A 175 3.02 4.43 12.22
C VAL A 175 3.74 5.25 11.14
N ALA A 176 4.13 4.58 10.04
CA ALA A 176 4.64 5.26 8.86
C ALA A 176 3.56 6.09 8.14
N ARG A 177 2.29 5.68 8.24
CA ARG A 177 1.17 6.47 7.74
C ARG A 177 1.06 7.80 8.48
N GLU A 178 1.16 7.84 9.80
CA GLU A 178 1.13 9.12 10.54
C GLU A 178 2.24 10.08 10.08
N ALA A 179 3.45 9.57 9.85
CA ALA A 179 4.52 10.36 9.25
C ALA A 179 4.18 10.87 7.85
N ALA A 180 3.63 10.01 6.99
CA ALA A 180 3.22 10.39 5.64
C ALA A 180 2.05 11.40 5.63
N LEU A 181 1.14 11.34 6.61
CA LEU A 181 0.05 12.30 6.79
C LEU A 181 0.59 13.70 7.10
N VAL A 182 1.52 13.80 8.05
CA VAL A 182 2.14 15.09 8.42
C VAL A 182 2.93 15.66 7.24
N LEU A 183 3.81 14.86 6.62
CA LEU A 183 4.60 15.29 5.46
C LEU A 183 3.72 15.70 4.28
N GLY A 184 2.62 14.99 4.02
CA GLY A 184 1.65 15.33 2.98
C GLY A 184 0.94 16.65 3.27
N ALA A 185 0.59 16.92 4.53
CA ALA A 185 0.04 18.20 4.94
C ALA A 185 1.06 19.34 4.76
N ASP A 186 2.33 19.12 5.08
CA ASP A 186 3.38 20.12 4.86
C ASP A 186 3.62 20.39 3.38
N GLU A 187 3.58 19.35 2.54
CA GLU A 187 3.74 19.48 1.08
C GLU A 187 2.60 20.30 0.45
N VAL A 188 1.38 20.13 0.94
CA VAL A 188 0.18 20.81 0.38
C VAL A 188 -0.04 22.21 0.97
N LEU A 189 0.21 22.38 2.27
CA LEU A 189 -0.06 23.63 2.98
C LEU A 189 1.18 24.54 3.08
N GLY A 190 2.38 23.99 2.85
CA GLY A 190 3.62 24.73 2.84
C GLY A 190 3.81 25.56 1.56
N ALA A 191 4.46 26.71 1.68
CA ALA A 191 4.76 27.63 0.58
C ALA A 191 6.16 27.41 -0.02
N GLY A 192 6.65 26.16 -0.04
CA GLY A 192 8.00 25.84 -0.51
C GLY A 192 8.13 25.89 -2.04
N SER A 193 9.29 26.32 -2.55
CA SER A 193 9.59 26.39 -3.99
C SER A 193 9.73 25.02 -4.68
N SER A 194 9.73 23.92 -3.92
CA SER A 194 9.86 22.54 -4.40
C SER A 194 8.57 21.71 -4.27
N ALA A 195 7.44 22.35 -3.98
CA ALA A 195 6.13 21.69 -3.86
C ALA A 195 5.57 21.25 -5.23
N PRO A 196 4.79 20.16 -5.29
CA PRO A 196 4.13 19.74 -6.52
C PRO A 196 3.18 20.80 -7.09
N ALA A 197 2.90 20.72 -8.39
CA ALA A 197 1.94 21.60 -9.04
C ALA A 197 0.52 21.39 -8.48
N GLN A 198 -0.24 22.46 -8.29
CA GLN A 198 -1.63 22.35 -7.82
C GLN A 198 -2.60 21.97 -8.95
N PRO A 199 -3.63 21.14 -8.68
CA PRO A 199 -3.89 20.43 -7.42
C PRO A 199 -2.83 19.36 -7.16
N VAL A 200 -2.40 19.23 -5.90
CA VAL A 200 -1.54 18.11 -5.49
C VAL A 200 -2.39 16.82 -5.48
N LEU A 201 -1.89 15.77 -6.13
CA LEU A 201 -2.56 14.48 -6.27
C LEU A 201 -1.87 13.45 -5.37
N SER A 202 -2.64 12.68 -4.61
CA SER A 202 -2.07 11.63 -3.76
C SER A 202 -1.27 10.60 -4.58
N SER A 203 -0.21 10.05 -4.00
CA SER A 203 0.65 9.03 -4.62
C SER A 203 0.68 7.68 -3.89
N ALA A 204 0.02 7.56 -2.74
CA ALA A 204 0.05 6.35 -1.92
C ALA A 204 -0.56 5.11 -2.60
N CYS A 205 -1.37 5.30 -3.64
CA CYS A 205 -1.99 4.25 -4.45
C CYS A 205 -1.14 3.90 -5.68
N PRO A 206 -0.43 2.76 -5.69
CA PRO A 206 0.45 2.40 -6.80
C PRO A 206 -0.28 2.15 -8.11
N GLY A 207 -1.50 1.58 -8.09
CA GLY A 207 -2.30 1.42 -9.32
C GLY A 207 -2.63 2.75 -10.01
N TRP A 208 -2.85 3.82 -9.23
CA TRP A 208 -3.02 5.18 -9.76
C TRP A 208 -1.70 5.73 -10.32
N VAL A 209 -0.59 5.56 -9.60
CA VAL A 209 0.72 6.05 -10.06
C VAL A 209 1.14 5.35 -11.34
N CYS A 210 1.03 4.02 -11.43
CA CYS A 210 1.33 3.28 -12.66
C CYS A 210 0.47 3.74 -13.84
N TYR A 211 -0.81 4.03 -13.61
CA TYR A 211 -1.68 4.60 -14.63
C TYR A 211 -1.23 6.00 -15.08
N ALA A 212 -0.90 6.88 -14.12
CA ALA A 212 -0.43 8.24 -14.40
C ALA A 212 0.87 8.22 -15.24
N GLU A 213 1.85 7.42 -14.85
CA GLU A 213 3.16 7.31 -15.52
C GLU A 213 3.08 6.81 -16.95
N LYS A 214 2.16 5.87 -17.22
CA LYS A 214 2.04 5.22 -18.54
C LYS A 214 1.10 5.95 -19.49
N THR A 215 0.06 6.61 -18.96
CA THR A 215 -1.05 7.10 -19.79
C THR A 215 -1.20 8.61 -19.75
N HIS A 216 -0.79 9.28 -18.66
CA HIS A 216 -0.95 10.72 -18.49
C HIS A 216 0.30 11.38 -17.90
N PRO A 217 1.47 11.39 -18.57
CA PRO A 217 2.71 11.96 -18.03
C PRO A 217 2.59 13.43 -17.58
N HIS A 218 1.68 14.19 -18.19
CA HIS A 218 1.36 15.57 -17.81
C HIS A 218 0.83 15.73 -16.38
N VAL A 219 0.37 14.67 -15.71
CA VAL A 219 -0.08 14.73 -14.32
C VAL A 219 1.03 14.44 -13.31
N LEU A 220 2.20 13.93 -13.74
CA LEU A 220 3.30 13.58 -12.85
C LEU A 220 3.80 14.76 -12.00
N PRO A 221 3.89 16.01 -12.51
CA PRO A 221 4.26 17.17 -11.70
C PRO A 221 3.29 17.49 -10.56
N HIS A 222 2.06 16.95 -10.62
CA HIS A 222 1.04 17.13 -9.59
C HIS A 222 1.10 16.05 -8.51
N LEU A 223 1.81 14.94 -8.73
CA LEU A 223 1.87 13.86 -7.74
C LEU A 223 2.65 14.29 -6.50
N SER A 224 2.08 14.02 -5.33
CA SER A 224 2.77 14.11 -4.04
C SER A 224 4.05 13.30 -4.08
N ARG A 225 5.16 13.87 -3.62
CA ARG A 225 6.46 13.19 -3.61
C ARG A 225 6.67 12.35 -2.36
N VAL A 226 5.78 12.43 -1.37
CA VAL A 226 5.88 11.65 -0.14
C VAL A 226 5.80 10.15 -0.47
N LYS A 227 6.75 9.35 0.05
CA LYS A 227 6.73 7.90 -0.09
C LYS A 227 5.43 7.34 0.52
N SER A 228 4.89 6.28 -0.08
CA SER A 228 3.74 5.60 0.55
C SER A 228 4.14 4.98 1.90
N PRO A 229 3.18 4.69 2.80
CA PRO A 229 3.48 4.07 4.09
C PRO A 229 4.32 2.78 3.98
N GLN A 230 4.12 1.97 2.93
CA GLN A 230 4.94 0.78 2.65
C GLN A 230 6.41 1.15 2.38
N ALA A 231 6.63 2.10 1.49
CA ALA A 231 7.97 2.49 1.09
C ALA A 231 8.70 3.21 2.24
N LEU A 232 7.97 4.05 2.98
CA LEU A 232 8.51 4.79 4.11
C LEU A 232 8.93 3.84 5.25
N ILE A 233 8.06 2.90 5.66
CA ILE A 233 8.41 1.93 6.72
C ILE A 233 9.60 1.06 6.30
N GLY A 234 9.68 0.63 5.04
CA GLY A 234 10.82 -0.14 4.53
C GLY A 234 12.12 0.65 4.61
N THR A 235 12.10 1.93 4.25
CA THR A 235 13.25 2.83 4.36
C THR A 235 13.67 3.00 5.83
N ILE A 236 12.72 3.23 6.74
CA ILE A 236 13.00 3.38 8.19
C ILE A 236 13.66 2.11 8.73
N LEU A 237 13.08 0.94 8.45
CA LEU A 237 13.59 -0.34 8.94
C LEU A 237 15.00 -0.62 8.43
N LYS A 238 15.23 -0.53 7.12
CA LYS A 238 16.55 -0.88 6.54
C LYS A 238 17.64 0.09 6.94
N THR A 239 17.38 1.38 6.92
CA THR A 239 18.39 2.39 7.29
C THR A 239 18.73 2.31 8.77
N THR A 240 17.73 2.18 9.65
CA THR A 240 17.96 2.16 11.10
C THR A 240 18.63 0.86 11.54
N LEU A 241 18.12 -0.29 11.12
CA LEU A 241 18.71 -1.59 11.47
C LEU A 241 20.14 -1.71 10.93
N SER A 242 20.39 -1.25 9.70
CA SER A 242 21.73 -1.28 9.13
C SER A 242 22.71 -0.43 9.95
N ARG A 243 22.30 0.78 10.36
CA ARG A 243 23.13 1.69 11.15
C ARG A 243 23.34 1.22 12.58
N ARG A 244 22.30 0.74 13.24
CA ARG A 244 22.33 0.38 14.67
C ARG A 244 22.95 -0.99 14.94
N LEU A 245 22.74 -1.95 14.04
CA LEU A 245 23.27 -3.31 14.18
C LEU A 245 24.58 -3.54 13.40
N GLY A 246 25.00 -2.56 12.59
CA GLY A 246 26.24 -2.67 11.80
C GLY A 246 26.20 -3.72 10.69
N ILE A 247 25.00 -4.14 10.25
CA ILE A 247 24.82 -5.10 9.16
C ILE A 247 24.46 -4.39 7.85
N PRO A 248 24.89 -4.90 6.68
CA PRO A 248 24.54 -4.26 5.41
C PRO A 248 23.04 -4.43 5.10
N PRO A 249 22.40 -3.48 4.38
CA PRO A 249 20.97 -3.54 4.03
C PRO A 249 20.55 -4.83 3.34
N SER A 250 21.46 -5.47 2.58
CA SER A 250 21.23 -6.76 1.91
C SER A 250 21.02 -7.94 2.86
N ARG A 251 21.43 -7.79 4.13
CA ARG A 251 21.24 -8.78 5.20
C ARG A 251 19.96 -8.52 6.00
N ILE A 252 19.18 -7.50 5.65
CA ILE A 252 17.88 -7.19 6.24
C ILE A 252 16.82 -7.49 5.18
N TRP A 253 15.93 -8.44 5.48
CA TRP A 253 14.86 -8.86 4.58
C TRP A 253 13.51 -8.43 5.13
N HIS A 254 12.85 -7.54 4.40
CA HIS A 254 11.59 -6.90 4.76
C HIS A 254 10.44 -7.47 3.93
N LEU A 255 9.51 -8.15 4.60
CA LEU A 255 8.21 -8.55 4.06
C LEU A 255 7.18 -7.46 4.31
N ALA A 256 6.41 -7.07 3.30
CA ALA A 256 5.22 -6.25 3.52
C ALA A 256 3.93 -7.01 3.19
N VAL A 257 2.96 -6.98 4.09
CA VAL A 257 1.65 -7.61 3.92
C VAL A 257 0.61 -6.54 3.61
N MET A 258 0.06 -6.57 2.40
CA MET A 258 -0.65 -5.44 1.80
C MET A 258 -1.97 -5.83 1.14
N PRO A 259 -2.93 -4.91 0.98
CA PRO A 259 -4.26 -5.25 0.47
C PRO A 259 -4.30 -5.29 -1.07
N CYS A 260 -3.17 -5.19 -1.78
CA CYS A 260 -3.15 -4.92 -3.22
C CYS A 260 -1.94 -5.53 -3.93
N PHE A 261 -2.13 -6.06 -5.14
CA PHE A 261 -1.05 -6.55 -6.00
C PHE A 261 -0.15 -5.43 -6.51
N ASP A 262 -0.68 -4.23 -6.76
CA ASP A 262 0.13 -3.09 -7.21
C ASP A 262 1.21 -2.68 -6.21
N LYS A 263 1.06 -3.05 -4.93
CA LYS A 263 2.10 -2.85 -3.90
C LYS A 263 3.34 -3.70 -4.15
N LYS A 264 3.21 -4.84 -4.84
CA LYS A 264 4.34 -5.64 -5.36
C LYS A 264 5.11 -4.87 -6.44
N LEU A 265 4.39 -4.20 -7.34
CA LEU A 265 5.00 -3.33 -8.37
C LEU A 265 5.71 -2.14 -7.74
N GLU A 266 5.10 -1.52 -6.72
CA GLU A 266 5.74 -0.44 -5.95
C GLU A 266 7.06 -0.90 -5.34
N ALA A 267 7.09 -2.05 -4.67
CA ALA A 267 8.32 -2.59 -4.07
C ALA A 267 9.42 -2.88 -5.09
N SER A 268 9.06 -3.10 -6.36
CA SER A 268 10.02 -3.38 -7.45
C SER A 268 10.55 -2.12 -8.15
N ARG A 269 10.18 -0.92 -7.69
CA ARG A 269 10.63 0.34 -8.26
C ARG A 269 12.09 0.61 -7.95
N GLU A 270 12.84 1.05 -8.96
CA GLU A 270 14.28 1.30 -8.86
C GLU A 270 14.60 2.47 -7.93
N GLU A 271 13.68 3.43 -7.82
CA GLU A 271 13.78 4.60 -6.95
C GLU A 271 13.54 4.28 -5.47
N LEU A 272 13.08 3.07 -5.15
CA LEU A 272 12.82 2.59 -3.78
C LEU A 272 13.88 1.57 -3.36
N THR A 273 15.14 2.00 -3.45
CA THR A 273 16.32 1.20 -3.15
C THR A 273 17.35 1.96 -2.33
N ASP A 274 18.28 1.24 -1.73
CA ASP A 274 19.39 1.80 -0.97
C ASP A 274 20.30 2.72 -1.77
N GLU A 275 20.47 2.49 -3.07
CA GLU A 275 21.23 3.38 -3.95
C GLU A 275 20.70 4.83 -3.90
N VAL A 276 19.37 4.98 -3.78
CA VAL A 276 18.70 6.30 -3.76
C VAL A 276 18.91 7.04 -2.45
N TRP A 277 18.82 6.37 -1.30
CA TRP A 277 19.03 7.02 0.00
C TRP A 277 20.49 6.98 0.50
N ALA A 278 21.35 6.10 -0.02
CA ALA A 278 22.77 6.04 0.30
C ALA A 278 23.63 6.98 -0.57
N GLY A 279 23.24 7.23 -1.83
CA GLY A 279 23.76 8.36 -2.62
C GLY A 279 24.78 7.98 -3.65
N SER A 280 24.78 6.71 -4.03
CA SER A 280 25.61 6.17 -5.11
C SER A 280 25.17 6.68 -6.49
N GLY A 281 23.93 7.16 -6.63
CA GLY A 281 23.42 7.85 -7.84
C GLY A 281 23.35 6.96 -9.09
N ARG A 282 23.47 5.64 -8.93
CA ARG A 282 23.35 4.66 -10.02
C ARG A 282 22.02 3.94 -9.88
N PRO A 283 21.13 3.96 -10.89
CA PRO A 283 19.92 3.15 -10.88
C PRO A 283 20.24 1.68 -11.21
N GLY A 284 19.52 0.76 -10.58
CA GLY A 284 19.28 -0.59 -11.11
C GLY A 284 20.02 -1.75 -10.44
N ARG A 285 20.71 -1.56 -9.30
CA ARG A 285 21.39 -2.66 -8.58
C ARG A 285 21.30 -2.61 -7.05
N GLY A 286 20.55 -1.66 -6.51
CA GLY A 286 20.37 -1.49 -5.08
C GLY A 286 19.51 -2.54 -4.42
N VAL A 287 19.70 -2.69 -3.11
CA VAL A 287 18.83 -3.43 -2.21
C VAL A 287 17.51 -2.67 -2.09
N ARG A 288 16.39 -3.36 -2.36
CA ARG A 288 15.05 -2.77 -2.25
C ARG A 288 14.73 -2.34 -0.82
N ASP A 289 13.95 -1.27 -0.67
CA ASP A 289 13.38 -0.85 0.62
C ASP A 289 12.42 -1.91 1.18
N VAL A 290 11.73 -2.62 0.29
CA VAL A 290 10.84 -3.77 0.58
C VAL A 290 11.23 -4.94 -0.32
N ASP A 291 11.61 -6.07 0.26
CA ASP A 291 12.16 -7.20 -0.51
C ASP A 291 11.06 -8.05 -1.15
N CYS A 292 9.99 -8.29 -0.40
CA CYS A 292 8.85 -9.09 -0.85
C CYS A 292 7.56 -8.47 -0.34
N VAL A 293 6.53 -8.45 -1.19
CA VAL A 293 5.18 -8.07 -0.81
C VAL A 293 4.25 -9.25 -1.04
N ILE A 294 3.43 -9.57 -0.05
CA ILE A 294 2.35 -10.57 -0.18
C ILE A 294 1.02 -9.92 0.18
N THR A 295 -0.06 -10.49 -0.37
CA THR A 295 -1.40 -9.98 -0.15
C THR A 295 -2.11 -10.64 1.04
N SER A 296 -3.26 -10.09 1.44
CA SER A 296 -4.10 -10.69 2.49
C SER A 296 -4.55 -12.10 2.15
N LYS A 297 -4.84 -12.38 0.87
CA LYS A 297 -5.15 -13.75 0.40
C LYS A 297 -3.93 -14.67 0.51
N GLU A 298 -2.74 -14.16 0.18
CA GLU A 298 -1.50 -14.95 0.26
C GLU A 298 -1.10 -15.30 1.70
N ILE A 299 -1.61 -14.61 2.73
CA ILE A 299 -1.45 -15.04 4.13
C ILE A 299 -2.11 -16.40 4.39
N LEU A 300 -3.30 -16.63 3.83
CA LEU A 300 -3.98 -17.92 3.97
C LEU A 300 -3.20 -19.03 3.26
N MET A 301 -2.72 -18.75 2.05
CA MET A 301 -1.87 -19.69 1.29
C MET A 301 -0.53 -19.97 2.00
N LEU A 302 0.04 -18.95 2.64
CA LEU A 302 1.29 -19.05 3.41
C LEU A 302 1.11 -19.96 4.63
N ALA A 303 -0.01 -19.84 5.35
CA ALA A 303 -0.35 -20.72 6.46
C ALA A 303 -0.58 -22.16 5.97
N GLU A 304 -1.40 -22.33 4.91
CA GLU A 304 -1.72 -23.64 4.33
C GLU A 304 -0.47 -24.38 3.85
N SER A 305 0.47 -23.67 3.23
CA SER A 305 1.75 -24.24 2.76
C SER A 305 2.64 -24.75 3.91
N ARG A 306 2.41 -24.29 5.14
CA ARG A 306 3.05 -24.81 6.37
C ARG A 306 2.20 -25.85 7.09
N GLY A 307 1.10 -26.32 6.49
CA GLY A 307 0.15 -27.24 7.10
C GLY A 307 -0.65 -26.61 8.23
N LEU A 308 -0.77 -25.28 8.24
CA LEU A 308 -1.50 -24.53 9.26
C LEU A 308 -2.80 -24.00 8.68
N ASN A 309 -3.84 -23.96 9.50
CA ASN A 309 -5.05 -23.20 9.21
C ASN A 309 -4.98 -21.86 9.96
N PHE A 310 -5.00 -20.75 9.23
CA PHE A 310 -4.93 -19.41 9.83
C PHE A 310 -6.04 -19.18 10.86
N PHE A 311 -7.25 -19.71 10.62
CA PHE A 311 -8.40 -19.49 11.50
C PHE A 311 -8.34 -20.22 12.83
N ASP A 312 -7.44 -21.22 12.95
CA ASP A 312 -7.22 -21.98 14.17
C ASP A 312 -6.12 -21.34 15.06
N ILE A 313 -5.45 -20.29 14.57
CA ILE A 313 -4.51 -19.52 15.36
C ILE A 313 -5.27 -18.80 16.48
N PRO A 314 -4.85 -18.92 17.74
CA PRO A 314 -5.53 -18.25 18.85
C PRO A 314 -5.65 -16.74 18.62
N ARG A 315 -6.76 -16.14 19.05
CA ARG A 315 -7.09 -14.71 18.85
C ARG A 315 -6.55 -13.80 19.95
N ASP A 316 -6.70 -14.26 21.19
CA ASP A 316 -6.20 -13.64 22.40
C ASP A 316 -5.44 -14.68 23.23
N ASP A 317 -4.76 -14.25 24.30
CA ASP A 317 -4.36 -15.19 25.34
C ASP A 317 -5.65 -15.54 26.10
N ASP A 318 -6.34 -16.63 25.70
CA ASP A 318 -7.35 -17.24 26.56
C ASP A 318 -6.69 -17.40 27.93
N GLY A 319 -7.21 -16.73 28.97
CA GLY A 319 -6.54 -16.48 30.27
C GLY A 319 -6.07 -17.71 31.06
N THR A 320 -6.05 -18.88 30.43
CA THR A 320 -5.48 -20.16 30.82
C THR A 320 -4.04 -20.41 30.34
N SER A 321 -3.42 -19.50 29.57
CA SER A 321 -1.98 -19.56 29.27
C SER A 321 -1.41 -18.15 29.13
N GLY A 322 -0.32 -17.86 29.85
CA GLY A 322 0.41 -16.60 29.66
C GLY A 322 0.83 -16.40 28.21
N SER A 323 1.16 -15.16 27.83
CA SER A 323 1.42 -14.80 26.43
C SER A 323 2.24 -15.83 25.68
N LEU A 324 1.59 -16.53 24.73
CA LEU A 324 2.20 -17.61 23.95
C LEU A 324 3.32 -17.09 23.02
N LEU A 325 3.38 -15.77 22.85
CA LEU A 325 4.47 -15.09 22.15
C LEU A 325 5.54 -14.68 23.16
N GLU A 326 6.77 -15.13 22.92
CA GLU A 326 7.92 -14.54 23.59
C GLU A 326 7.96 -13.02 23.30
N PRO A 327 8.23 -12.18 24.32
CA PRO A 327 8.37 -10.74 24.13
C PRO A 327 9.34 -10.45 22.99
N ALA A 328 8.96 -9.52 22.11
CA ALA A 328 9.88 -9.06 21.08
C ALA A 328 11.16 -8.53 21.72
N VAL A 329 12.31 -8.86 21.13
CA VAL A 329 13.55 -8.13 21.43
C VAL A 329 13.26 -6.65 21.16
N PRO A 330 13.61 -5.72 22.07
CA PRO A 330 13.42 -4.29 21.82
C PRO A 330 14.06 -3.88 20.49
N TYR A 331 13.43 -2.96 19.79
CA TYR A 331 13.98 -2.43 18.55
C TYR A 331 15.29 -1.68 18.90
N PRO A 332 16.37 -1.80 18.09
CA PRO A 332 17.72 -1.34 18.47
C PRO A 332 17.92 0.19 18.41
N ASP A 333 16.89 0.94 18.75
CA ASP A 333 16.86 2.39 18.93
C ASP A 333 15.61 2.72 19.76
N ALA A 334 15.76 3.28 20.97
CA ALA A 334 14.64 3.49 21.88
C ALA A 334 13.59 4.47 21.32
N ARG A 335 14.02 5.55 20.67
CA ARG A 335 13.10 6.55 20.13
C ARG A 335 12.33 6.02 18.93
N LEU A 336 13.01 5.29 18.04
CA LEU A 336 12.34 4.65 16.91
C LEU A 336 11.57 3.40 17.33
N HIS A 337 11.92 2.76 18.46
CA HIS A 337 11.10 1.73 19.07
C HIS A 337 9.72 2.28 19.43
N ASP A 338 9.67 3.39 20.18
CA ASP A 338 8.42 4.02 20.58
C ASP A 338 7.58 4.50 19.38
N PHE A 339 8.25 4.91 18.29
CA PHE A 339 7.58 5.26 17.05
C PHE A 339 7.05 4.04 16.28
N LEU A 340 7.84 2.97 16.13
CA LEU A 340 7.52 1.80 15.31
C LEU A 340 6.59 0.81 16.02
N ILE A 341 6.68 0.75 17.35
CA ILE A 341 5.98 -0.19 18.23
C ILE A 341 5.38 0.62 19.38
N PRO A 342 4.40 1.48 19.10
CA PRO A 342 3.81 2.34 20.12
C PRO A 342 3.13 1.49 21.20
N ALA A 343 3.28 1.90 22.46
CA ALA A 343 2.65 1.23 23.60
C ALA A 343 1.12 1.35 23.62
N ARG A 344 0.54 2.24 22.79
CA ARG A 344 -0.90 2.47 22.69
C ARG A 344 -1.42 2.02 21.32
N ALA A 345 -2.67 1.59 21.29
CA ALA A 345 -3.37 1.18 20.08
C ALA A 345 -3.38 2.29 19.02
N ALA A 346 -3.49 1.88 17.76
CA ALA A 346 -3.51 2.77 16.62
C ALA A 346 -4.68 3.75 16.72
N ARG A 347 -4.52 4.90 16.07
CA ARG A 347 -5.43 6.02 16.25
C ARG A 347 -6.77 5.83 15.54
N ARG A 348 -7.83 6.36 16.14
CA ARG A 348 -9.16 6.48 15.52
C ARG A 348 -9.11 7.41 14.29
N ILE A 349 -9.36 6.82 13.13
CA ILE A 349 -9.59 7.55 11.87
C ILE A 349 -11.10 7.69 11.69
N PRO A 350 -11.65 8.91 11.61
CA PRO A 350 -13.09 9.08 11.39
C PRO A 350 -13.55 8.41 10.11
N ARG A 351 -14.72 7.76 10.11
CA ARG A 351 -15.30 7.12 8.91
C ARG A 351 -15.40 8.04 7.69
N VAL A 352 -15.60 9.35 7.91
CA VAL A 352 -15.61 10.37 6.84
C VAL A 352 -14.27 10.47 6.09
N ALA A 353 -13.15 10.14 6.75
CA ALA A 353 -11.83 10.08 6.11
C ALA A 353 -11.68 8.88 5.17
N GLY A 354 -12.57 7.88 5.27
CA GLY A 354 -12.53 6.65 4.49
C GLY A 354 -11.45 5.67 4.95
N SER A 355 -11.43 4.50 4.32
CA SER A 355 -10.57 3.36 4.70
C SER A 355 -9.24 3.31 3.92
N SER A 356 -8.84 4.41 3.26
CA SER A 356 -7.57 4.51 2.50
C SER A 356 -6.49 5.33 3.20
N GLY A 357 -6.53 5.41 4.53
CA GLY A 357 -5.48 6.02 5.34
C GLY A 357 -5.65 7.51 5.66
N GLY A 358 -6.72 8.16 5.20
CA GLY A 358 -7.13 9.48 5.69
C GLY A 358 -6.26 10.68 5.31
N PHE A 359 -5.45 10.57 4.24
CA PHE A 359 -4.57 11.64 3.76
C PHE A 359 -5.30 12.96 3.52
N LEU A 360 -6.36 12.93 2.73
CA LEU A 360 -7.16 14.12 2.45
C LEU A 360 -7.71 14.75 3.73
N TYR A 361 -8.25 13.92 4.62
CA TYR A 361 -8.93 14.41 5.81
C TYR A 361 -7.95 15.04 6.81
N HIS A 362 -6.75 14.48 6.96
CA HIS A 362 -5.72 15.07 7.80
C HIS A 362 -5.26 16.44 7.28
N ILE A 363 -5.13 16.60 5.95
CA ILE A 363 -4.82 17.89 5.32
C ILE A 363 -5.92 18.92 5.62
N LEU A 364 -7.20 18.53 5.52
CA LEU A 364 -8.33 19.40 5.87
C LEU A 364 -8.29 19.81 7.34
N GLN A 365 -8.02 18.87 8.24
CA GLN A 365 -7.90 19.16 9.67
C GLN A 365 -6.74 20.13 9.95
N CYS A 366 -5.59 19.95 9.30
CA CYS A 366 -4.46 20.86 9.41
C CYS A 366 -4.81 22.26 8.91
N LYS A 367 -5.52 22.35 7.78
CA LYS A 367 -5.94 23.64 7.23
C LYS A 367 -7.00 24.32 8.10
N ALA A 368 -7.96 23.59 8.63
CA ALA A 368 -8.97 24.11 9.55
C ALA A 368 -8.33 24.58 10.86
N ALA A 369 -7.35 23.84 11.41
CA ALA A 369 -6.62 24.22 12.62
C ALA A 369 -5.83 25.55 12.47
N GLN A 370 -5.41 25.90 11.26
CA GLN A 370 -4.75 27.18 10.97
C GLN A 370 -5.71 28.39 10.97
N ILE A 371 -7.02 28.17 10.93
CA ILE A 371 -8.03 29.23 10.72
C ILE A 371 -9.09 29.15 11.82
N PRO A 372 -9.08 30.07 12.79
CA PRO A 372 -10.07 30.09 13.86
C PRO A 372 -11.51 30.15 13.32
N GLY A 373 -12.39 29.28 13.83
CA GLY A 373 -13.79 29.20 13.40
C GLY A 373 -14.01 28.54 12.03
N ALA A 374 -12.99 27.89 11.46
CA ALA A 374 -13.16 27.15 10.22
C ALA A 374 -13.84 25.80 10.43
N GLU A 375 -14.73 25.44 9.52
CA GLU A 375 -15.47 24.18 9.52
C GLU A 375 -15.16 23.37 8.25
N ILE A 376 -15.13 22.05 8.39
CA ILE A 376 -14.98 21.13 7.26
C ILE A 376 -16.37 20.71 6.80
N GLN A 377 -16.73 21.10 5.59
CA GLN A 377 -17.98 20.75 4.92
C GLN A 377 -17.73 19.65 3.89
N THR A 378 -18.65 18.69 3.79
CA THR A 378 -18.56 17.56 2.87
C THR A 378 -19.77 17.55 1.93
N THR A 379 -19.50 17.48 0.63
CA THR A 379 -20.52 17.41 -0.41
C THR A 379 -20.32 16.14 -1.22
N ARG A 380 -21.36 15.30 -1.29
CA ARG A 380 -21.33 14.11 -2.15
C ARG A 380 -21.22 14.52 -3.61
N GLY A 381 -20.32 13.87 -4.34
CA GLY A 381 -20.12 14.09 -5.76
C GLY A 381 -21.10 13.28 -6.60
N ARG A 382 -20.67 12.93 -7.82
CA ARG A 382 -21.50 12.21 -8.79
C ARG A 382 -21.89 10.79 -8.35
N ASN A 383 -21.07 10.13 -7.54
CA ASN A 383 -21.33 8.84 -6.94
C ASN A 383 -20.63 8.75 -5.57
N ALA A 384 -20.75 7.60 -4.88
CA ALA A 384 -20.19 7.39 -3.54
C ALA A 384 -18.65 7.52 -3.48
N ASP A 385 -17.99 7.25 -4.61
CA ASP A 385 -16.53 7.29 -4.76
C ASP A 385 -15.98 8.67 -5.11
N VAL A 386 -16.85 9.67 -5.33
CA VAL A 386 -16.45 11.07 -5.50
C VAL A 386 -17.04 11.89 -4.36
N VAL A 387 -16.17 12.51 -3.56
CA VAL A 387 -16.60 13.37 -2.45
C VAL A 387 -15.79 14.66 -2.49
N GLU A 388 -16.47 15.80 -2.46
CA GLU A 388 -15.84 17.11 -2.38
C GLU A 388 -15.81 17.58 -0.92
N PHE A 389 -14.72 18.22 -0.53
CA PHE A 389 -14.52 18.78 0.80
C PHE A 389 -14.13 20.25 0.69
N ILE A 390 -14.71 21.06 1.57
CA ILE A 390 -14.46 22.49 1.65
C ILE A 390 -14.13 22.81 3.10
N VAL A 391 -13.01 23.47 3.34
CA VAL A 391 -12.81 24.21 4.60
C VAL A 391 -13.38 25.60 4.38
N ALA A 392 -14.34 25.99 5.21
CA ALA A 392 -14.99 27.30 5.13
C ALA A 392 -14.75 28.08 6.43
N ALA A 393 -14.44 29.37 6.32
CA ALA A 393 -14.31 30.27 7.46
C ALA A 393 -15.36 31.37 7.33
N ASN A 394 -16.20 31.56 8.36
CA ASN A 394 -17.34 32.49 8.34
C ASN A 394 -18.29 32.28 7.13
N GLY A 395 -18.45 31.02 6.68
CA GLY A 395 -19.27 30.66 5.52
C GLY A 395 -18.58 30.83 4.16
N GLU A 396 -17.36 31.38 4.10
CA GLU A 396 -16.61 31.53 2.85
C GLU A 396 -15.63 30.36 2.62
N PRO A 397 -15.59 29.75 1.43
CA PRO A 397 -14.68 28.64 1.13
C PRO A 397 -13.23 29.13 1.02
N VAL A 398 -12.35 28.58 1.86
CA VAL A 398 -10.91 28.96 1.92
C VAL A 398 -9.97 27.86 1.44
N PHE A 399 -10.42 26.60 1.43
CA PHE A 399 -9.65 25.48 0.91
C PHE A 399 -10.60 24.44 0.29
N LYS A 400 -10.25 23.90 -0.87
CA LYS A 400 -11.04 22.89 -1.56
C LYS A 400 -10.20 21.65 -1.82
N ALA A 401 -10.72 20.49 -1.45
CA ALA A 401 -10.15 19.20 -1.79
C ALA A 401 -11.21 18.22 -2.30
N ALA A 402 -10.80 17.13 -2.92
CA ALA A 402 -11.73 16.07 -3.31
C ALA A 402 -11.12 14.68 -3.25
N ARG A 403 -11.98 13.70 -3.06
CA ARG A 403 -11.68 12.27 -3.12
C ARG A 403 -12.21 11.71 -4.42
N TYR A 404 -11.39 10.96 -5.14
CA TYR A 404 -11.69 10.35 -6.44
C TYR A 404 -11.24 8.90 -6.44
N TYR A 405 -12.15 7.98 -6.15
CA TYR A 405 -11.86 6.54 -6.15
C TYR A 405 -12.40 5.86 -7.42
N GLY A 406 -11.70 4.84 -7.89
CA GLY A 406 -12.08 4.09 -9.08
C GLY A 406 -11.65 4.74 -10.41
N PHE A 407 -11.14 3.94 -11.36
CA PHE A 407 -10.62 4.43 -12.64
C PHE A 407 -11.60 5.27 -13.46
N ARG A 408 -12.90 4.97 -13.42
CA ARG A 408 -13.95 5.76 -14.11
C ARG A 408 -13.92 7.22 -13.65
N ASN A 409 -13.73 7.45 -12.36
CA ASN A 409 -13.64 8.78 -11.77
C ASN A 409 -12.28 9.42 -12.06
N ILE A 410 -11.20 8.64 -11.96
CA ILE A 410 -9.83 9.08 -12.27
C ILE A 410 -9.71 9.60 -13.71
N GLN A 411 -10.26 8.88 -14.69
CA GLN A 411 -10.28 9.30 -16.09
C GLN A 411 -10.92 10.68 -16.29
N ASN A 412 -11.97 10.98 -15.53
CA ASN A 412 -12.62 12.28 -15.56
C ASN A 412 -11.74 13.39 -14.95
N LEU A 413 -11.00 13.07 -13.89
CA LEU A 413 -10.06 13.99 -13.24
C LEU A 413 -8.89 14.33 -14.18
N VAL A 414 -8.18 13.34 -14.71
CA VAL A 414 -7.00 13.55 -15.57
C VAL A 414 -7.35 14.32 -16.85
N ARG A 415 -8.53 14.08 -17.41
CA ARG A 415 -9.03 14.86 -18.56
C ARG A 415 -9.19 16.35 -18.27
N ARG A 416 -9.47 16.73 -17.02
CA ARG A 416 -9.60 18.15 -16.58
C ARG A 416 -8.24 18.81 -16.38
N LEU A 417 -7.21 18.04 -16.03
CA LEU A 417 -5.85 18.51 -15.80
C LEU A 417 -5.01 18.61 -17.09
N LYS A 418 -5.54 18.13 -18.22
CA LYS A 418 -4.84 18.14 -19.50
C LYS A 418 -4.53 19.58 -19.95
N PRO A 419 -3.26 19.93 -20.22
CA PRO A 419 -2.90 21.25 -20.72
C PRO A 419 -3.63 21.59 -22.03
N ALA A 420 -3.97 22.86 -22.21
CA ALA A 420 -4.55 23.35 -23.46
C ALA A 420 -3.54 23.15 -24.61
N ARG A 421 -3.97 22.56 -25.73
CA ARG A 421 -3.07 22.37 -26.88
C ARG A 421 -2.85 23.73 -27.56
N PRO A 422 -1.58 24.12 -27.81
CA PRO A 422 -1.30 25.32 -28.61
C PRO A 422 -1.91 25.15 -30.00
N SER A 423 -2.47 26.23 -30.53
CA SER A 423 -3.06 26.18 -31.87
C SER A 423 -1.99 25.86 -32.90
N ARG A 424 -2.31 24.95 -33.83
CA ARG A 424 -1.44 24.67 -34.98
C ARG A 424 -1.43 25.80 -36.02
N MET A 425 -2.32 26.79 -35.89
CA MET A 425 -2.33 27.96 -36.75
C MET A 425 -1.63 29.16 -36.08
N PRO A 426 -0.75 29.88 -36.80
CA PRO A 426 -0.20 31.16 -36.33
C PRO A 426 -1.34 32.12 -35.99
N GLY A 427 -1.38 32.63 -34.75
CA GLY A 427 -2.45 33.51 -34.26
C GLY A 427 -3.77 32.81 -33.89
N GLY A 428 -3.84 31.47 -33.99
CA GLY A 428 -5.03 30.72 -33.62
C GLY A 428 -5.19 30.59 -32.10
N LYS A 429 -6.44 30.70 -31.61
CA LYS A 429 -6.73 30.40 -30.20
C LYS A 429 -6.45 28.92 -29.91
N PRO A 430 -5.87 28.58 -28.74
CA PRO A 430 -5.62 27.20 -28.35
C PRO A 430 -6.92 26.38 -28.36
N PHE A 431 -6.86 25.16 -28.89
CA PHE A 431 -8.01 24.26 -29.04
C PHE A 431 -7.92 23.15 -27.99
N GLY A 432 -9.03 22.86 -27.31
CA GLY A 432 -9.12 21.71 -26.39
C GLY A 432 -8.76 21.97 -24.92
N SER A 433 -8.60 23.23 -24.48
CA SER A 433 -8.87 23.53 -23.06
C SER A 433 -10.32 23.13 -22.79
N ALA A 434 -10.60 22.38 -21.73
CA ALA A 434 -11.97 22.30 -21.22
C ALA A 434 -12.46 23.75 -21.12
N ARG A 435 -13.60 24.06 -21.76
CA ARG A 435 -14.20 25.40 -21.68
C ARG A 435 -14.34 25.71 -20.18
N ARG A 436 -13.47 26.56 -19.63
CA ARG A 436 -13.81 27.26 -18.38
C ARG A 436 -15.10 27.99 -18.71
N PRO A 437 -16.25 27.66 -18.08
CA PRO A 437 -17.49 28.32 -18.40
C PRO A 437 -17.29 29.80 -18.08
N THR A 438 -17.23 30.62 -19.13
CA THR A 438 -17.27 32.08 -19.02
C THR A 438 -18.57 32.45 -18.33
N GLY A 439 -18.51 32.81 -17.05
CA GLY A 439 -19.66 33.33 -16.31
C GLY A 439 -20.08 32.62 -15.02
N LYS A 440 -19.30 31.69 -14.45
CA LYS A 440 -19.48 31.30 -13.03
C LYS A 440 -18.42 31.97 -12.17
N SER A 441 -18.84 32.55 -11.04
CA SER A 441 -17.97 33.07 -9.98
C SER A 441 -16.79 32.13 -9.77
N ALA A 442 -15.59 32.68 -9.54
CA ALA A 442 -14.36 31.91 -9.32
C ALA A 442 -14.57 30.84 -8.24
N SER A 443 -14.98 29.64 -8.66
CA SER A 443 -15.10 28.49 -7.77
C SER A 443 -13.69 28.13 -7.37
N LEU A 444 -13.42 28.09 -6.06
CA LEU A 444 -12.12 27.73 -5.51
C LEU A 444 -11.61 26.45 -6.20
N GLU A 445 -10.40 26.51 -6.76
CA GLU A 445 -9.79 25.35 -7.40
C GLU A 445 -9.36 24.34 -6.35
N TYR A 446 -9.21 23.07 -6.76
CA TYR A 446 -8.71 22.05 -5.86
C TYR A 446 -7.26 22.34 -5.47
N SER A 447 -6.98 22.33 -4.17
CA SER A 447 -5.62 22.36 -3.65
C SER A 447 -5.04 20.95 -3.53
N TYR A 448 -5.89 19.97 -3.19
CA TYR A 448 -5.52 18.56 -3.06
C TYR A 448 -6.61 17.63 -3.60
N VAL A 449 -6.21 16.54 -4.26
CA VAL A 449 -7.13 15.47 -4.65
C VAL A 449 -6.55 14.12 -4.24
N GLU A 450 -7.30 13.38 -3.43
CA GLU A 450 -6.98 12.00 -3.08
C GLU A 450 -7.52 11.05 -4.15
N VAL A 451 -6.64 10.21 -4.66
CA VAL A 451 -6.88 9.36 -5.82
C VAL A 451 -6.53 7.92 -5.46
N MET A 452 -7.52 7.03 -5.54
CA MET A 452 -7.34 5.59 -5.32
C MET A 452 -7.89 4.82 -6.52
N ALA A 453 -7.12 3.85 -7.01
CA ALA A 453 -7.49 3.04 -8.17
C ALA A 453 -8.74 2.20 -7.94
N CYS A 454 -8.92 1.68 -6.72
CA CYS A 454 -10.02 0.80 -6.34
C CYS A 454 -11.25 1.62 -5.89
N PRO A 455 -12.48 1.29 -6.33
CA PRO A 455 -13.69 1.85 -5.74
C PRO A 455 -13.82 1.39 -4.29
N GLY A 456 -14.30 2.26 -3.40
CA GLY A 456 -14.30 2.03 -1.95
C GLY A 456 -12.93 2.18 -1.27
N GLY A 457 -11.84 2.28 -2.03
CA GLY A 457 -10.50 2.47 -1.48
C GLY A 457 -9.74 1.18 -1.20
N CYS A 458 -8.80 1.22 -0.26
CA CYS A 458 -7.86 0.13 -0.02
C CYS A 458 -8.47 -1.14 0.59
N THR A 459 -9.61 -1.05 1.30
CA THR A 459 -10.31 -2.23 1.84
C THR A 459 -10.86 -3.13 0.74
N ASN A 460 -11.17 -2.58 -0.43
CA ASN A 460 -11.53 -3.32 -1.64
C ASN A 460 -10.34 -3.61 -2.57
N GLY A 461 -9.10 -3.49 -2.09
CA GLY A 461 -7.90 -3.71 -2.89
C GLY A 461 -7.87 -5.08 -3.59
N GLY A 462 -7.20 -5.16 -4.74
CA GLY A 462 -7.21 -6.37 -5.59
C GLY A 462 -6.62 -7.61 -4.93
N GLY A 463 -5.75 -7.45 -3.92
CA GLY A 463 -5.11 -8.56 -3.21
C GLY A 463 -5.87 -9.03 -1.96
N GLN A 464 -7.00 -8.42 -1.65
CA GLN A 464 -7.83 -8.79 -0.51
C GLN A 464 -8.57 -10.10 -0.79
N ILE A 465 -8.91 -10.83 0.27
CA ILE A 465 -9.87 -11.94 0.22
C ILE A 465 -11.21 -11.37 -0.25
N LYS A 466 -11.82 -12.03 -1.24
CA LYS A 466 -13.07 -11.65 -1.88
C LYS A 466 -14.20 -12.58 -1.45
N VAL A 467 -15.43 -12.10 -1.61
CA VAL A 467 -16.64 -12.87 -1.25
C VAL A 467 -16.78 -14.16 -2.05
N ASP A 468 -16.21 -14.21 -3.26
CA ASP A 468 -16.20 -15.37 -4.14
C ASP A 468 -15.02 -16.31 -3.91
N ASP A 469 -14.12 -16.00 -2.97
CA ASP A 469 -13.08 -16.94 -2.57
C ASP A 469 -13.71 -18.14 -1.81
N PRO A 470 -13.28 -19.39 -2.09
CA PRO A 470 -13.85 -20.59 -1.48
C PRO A 470 -13.90 -20.54 0.05
N VAL A 471 -12.86 -19.97 0.67
CA VAL A 471 -12.76 -19.80 2.12
C VAL A 471 -13.90 -18.96 2.70
N VAL A 472 -14.33 -17.92 1.99
CA VAL A 472 -15.44 -17.07 2.44
C VAL A 472 -16.77 -17.76 2.17
N GLN A 473 -16.93 -18.37 0.99
CA GLN A 473 -18.15 -19.10 0.62
C GLN A 473 -18.46 -20.23 1.60
N GLU A 474 -17.45 -21.02 1.97
CA GLU A 474 -17.59 -22.12 2.93
C GLU A 474 -17.94 -21.60 4.33
N ARG A 475 -17.18 -20.62 4.83
CA ARG A 475 -17.38 -20.08 6.17
C ARG A 475 -18.70 -19.32 6.34
N LYS A 476 -19.17 -18.63 5.30
CA LYS A 476 -20.46 -17.91 5.29
C LYS A 476 -21.64 -18.75 4.81
N GLN A 477 -21.42 -19.98 4.35
CA GLN A 477 -22.46 -20.88 3.84
C GLN A 477 -23.32 -20.23 2.76
N LEU A 478 -22.69 -19.48 1.84
CA LEU A 478 -23.41 -18.72 0.82
C LEU A 478 -24.06 -19.66 -0.23
N PRO A 479 -25.36 -19.49 -0.54
CA PRO A 479 -26.05 -20.32 -1.52
C PRO A 479 -25.68 -19.90 -2.96
N GLY A 480 -24.56 -20.40 -3.48
CA GLY A 480 -24.15 -20.22 -4.88
C GLY A 480 -23.18 -19.06 -5.12
N LYS A 481 -23.05 -18.63 -6.39
CA LYS A 481 -22.08 -17.60 -6.79
C LYS A 481 -22.52 -16.23 -6.26
N PRO A 482 -21.68 -15.51 -5.48
CA PRO A 482 -22.02 -14.21 -4.95
C PRO A 482 -22.35 -13.20 -6.05
N GLY A 483 -23.38 -12.39 -5.82
CA GLY A 483 -23.76 -11.27 -6.67
C GLY A 483 -23.22 -9.94 -6.15
N PRO A 484 -23.62 -8.83 -6.80
CA PRO A 484 -23.20 -7.48 -6.40
C PRO A 484 -23.63 -7.10 -4.97
N ARG A 485 -24.73 -7.67 -4.47
CA ARG A 485 -25.23 -7.41 -3.12
C ARG A 485 -24.32 -8.04 -2.07
N GLU A 486 -24.00 -9.31 -2.23
CA GLU A 486 -23.12 -10.06 -1.33
C GLU A 486 -21.72 -9.43 -1.31
N GLN A 487 -21.22 -8.95 -2.45
CA GLN A 487 -19.95 -8.23 -2.49
C GLN A 487 -19.99 -6.90 -1.73
N LYS A 488 -21.12 -6.18 -1.79
CA LYS A 488 -21.30 -4.94 -1.04
C LYS A 488 -21.40 -5.20 0.46
N GLU A 489 -22.11 -6.25 0.86
CA GLU A 489 -22.21 -6.67 2.26
C GLU A 489 -20.84 -7.11 2.79
N TRP A 490 -20.08 -7.90 2.02
CA TRP A 490 -18.69 -8.26 2.35
C TRP A 490 -17.79 -7.03 2.53
N LEU A 491 -17.85 -6.07 1.61
CA LEU A 491 -17.06 -4.85 1.74
C LEU A 491 -17.45 -4.03 2.97
N ALA A 492 -18.74 -3.98 3.30
CA ALA A 492 -19.23 -3.31 4.50
C ALA A 492 -18.70 -3.99 5.78
N GLU A 493 -18.61 -5.31 5.81
CA GLU A 493 -18.00 -6.04 6.93
C GLU A 493 -16.50 -5.77 7.06
N VAL A 494 -15.77 -5.71 5.93
CA VAL A 494 -14.34 -5.37 5.94
C VAL A 494 -14.12 -3.92 6.40
N ASP A 495 -14.96 -2.99 5.95
CA ASP A 495 -14.93 -1.61 6.43
C ASP A 495 -15.29 -1.54 7.93
N GLU A 496 -16.28 -2.30 8.40
CA GLU A 496 -16.62 -2.37 9.81
C GLU A 496 -15.47 -2.91 10.66
N ALA A 497 -14.82 -3.98 10.20
CA ALA A 497 -13.62 -4.48 10.84
C ALA A 497 -12.49 -3.43 10.86
N TYR A 498 -12.30 -2.67 9.77
CA TYR A 498 -11.31 -1.58 9.71
C TYR A 498 -11.59 -0.46 10.72
N PHE A 499 -12.86 -0.24 11.06
CA PHE A 499 -13.27 0.74 12.06
C PHE A 499 -13.60 0.11 13.43
N SER A 500 -13.41 -1.20 13.62
CA SER A 500 -13.82 -1.91 14.85
C SER A 500 -13.07 -1.46 16.12
N ASP A 501 -11.91 -0.82 15.97
CA ASP A 501 -11.20 -0.18 17.08
C ASP A 501 -11.95 1.08 17.60
N GLU A 502 -13.08 1.46 16.98
CA GLU A 502 -14.02 2.46 17.48
C GLU A 502 -14.82 1.98 18.71
N GLU A 503 -15.09 0.67 18.87
CA GLU A 503 -16.12 0.17 19.80
C GLU A 503 -15.60 -0.43 21.13
N VAL A 504 -14.35 -0.91 21.20
CA VAL A 504 -13.85 -1.65 22.39
C VAL A 504 -13.65 -0.77 23.64
N HIS A 505 -13.77 0.55 23.51
CA HIS A 505 -13.75 1.50 24.62
C HIS A 505 -14.94 2.47 24.59
N GLY A 506 -16.16 1.91 24.56
CA GLY A 506 -17.37 2.63 24.93
C GLY A 506 -17.46 2.81 26.45
N GLU A 507 -17.71 4.06 26.88
CA GLU A 507 -18.14 4.45 28.24
C GLU A 507 -17.15 4.20 29.39
N GLY A 508 -15.99 4.87 29.38
CA GLY A 508 -15.16 4.95 30.59
C GLY A 508 -13.79 5.61 30.43
N ALA A 509 -13.23 5.59 29.22
CA ALA A 509 -12.04 6.37 28.92
C ALA A 509 -12.48 7.81 28.59
N GLY A 510 -12.54 8.66 29.61
CA GLY A 510 -12.55 10.10 29.40
C GLY A 510 -11.43 10.48 28.44
N VAL A 511 -11.60 11.61 27.74
CA VAL A 511 -10.55 12.27 26.96
C VAL A 511 -9.30 12.38 27.84
N ALA A 512 -8.45 11.35 27.79
CA ALA A 512 -7.22 11.30 28.52
C ALA A 512 -6.29 12.18 27.69
N ASN A 513 -6.22 13.45 28.10
CA ASN A 513 -5.23 14.40 27.69
C ASN A 513 -3.89 13.71 27.44
N GLY A 514 -3.25 14.08 26.34
CA GLY A 514 -1.91 13.62 25.97
C GLY A 514 -1.00 13.62 27.18
N ASN A 515 -0.79 12.44 27.75
CA ASN A 515 0.20 12.22 28.78
C ASN A 515 1.10 11.13 28.23
N ASP A 516 2.06 11.61 27.42
CA ASP A 516 3.34 10.95 27.24
C ASP A 516 3.99 10.76 28.61
N GLY A 517 4.70 9.64 28.78
CA GLY A 517 5.68 9.47 29.85
C GLY A 517 6.90 10.38 29.71
N GLY A 518 6.87 11.36 28.80
CA GLY A 518 7.78 12.49 28.70
C GLY A 518 6.95 13.77 28.61
N VAL A 519 7.05 14.61 29.65
CA VAL A 519 6.68 16.04 29.72
C VAL A 519 5.95 16.57 28.47
N VAL A 520 4.62 16.49 28.42
CA VAL A 520 3.83 17.27 27.46
C VAL A 520 4.02 18.75 27.80
N ARG A 521 4.85 19.42 27.01
CA ARG A 521 5.11 20.85 27.15
C ARG A 521 3.99 21.59 26.43
N ASN A 522 3.29 22.47 27.15
CA ASN A 522 2.33 23.42 26.60
C ASN A 522 2.91 24.11 25.33
N GLY A 523 2.42 23.72 24.15
CA GLY A 523 2.93 24.18 22.85
C GLY A 523 2.76 23.20 21.67
N GLU A 524 2.39 21.94 21.92
CA GLU A 524 2.27 20.92 20.86
C GLU A 524 1.00 21.09 20.00
N HIS A 525 1.20 21.27 18.68
CA HIS A 525 0.10 21.44 17.71
C HIS A 525 -0.45 20.07 17.28
N VAL A 526 -1.36 19.54 18.10
CA VAL A 526 -2.04 18.25 17.90
C VAL A 526 -3.21 18.41 16.90
N VAL A 527 -3.18 17.70 15.77
CA VAL A 527 -4.21 17.80 14.72
C VAL A 527 -4.70 16.42 14.28
N GLY A 528 -6.03 16.21 14.31
CA GLY A 528 -6.56 14.84 14.15
C GLY A 528 -5.98 13.89 15.20
N GLY A 529 -5.56 14.49 16.33
CA GLY A 529 -4.76 13.90 17.38
C GLY A 529 -3.25 13.71 17.06
N ILE A 530 -2.79 13.75 15.81
CA ILE A 530 -1.37 13.52 15.51
C ILE A 530 -0.55 14.71 16.03
N CYS A 531 0.44 14.44 16.87
CA CYS A 531 1.37 15.45 17.36
C CYS A 531 2.41 15.73 16.25
N ARG A 532 2.23 16.84 15.53
CA ARG A 532 3.09 17.17 14.38
C ARG A 532 4.54 17.39 14.79
N SER A 533 4.79 18.03 15.93
CA SER A 533 6.15 18.21 16.47
C SER A 533 6.81 16.87 16.77
N TYR A 534 6.10 15.94 17.42
CA TYR A 534 6.63 14.60 17.67
C TYR A 534 7.06 13.88 16.37
N ILE A 535 6.22 13.94 15.33
CA ILE A 535 6.55 13.35 14.02
C ILE A 535 7.77 14.04 13.41
N HIS A 536 7.80 15.36 13.37
CA HIS A 536 8.94 16.11 12.84
C HIS A 536 10.24 15.82 13.59
N ASP A 537 10.20 15.82 14.92
CA ASP A 537 11.37 15.57 15.75
C ASP A 537 11.86 14.12 15.57
N THR A 538 10.95 13.17 15.39
CA THR A 538 11.28 11.76 15.12
C THR A 538 11.92 11.60 13.74
N LEU A 539 11.37 12.25 12.71
CA LEU A 539 11.95 12.24 11.36
C LEU A 539 13.31 12.97 11.31
N ALA A 540 13.47 14.06 12.06
CA ALA A 540 14.74 14.77 12.20
C ALA A 540 15.79 13.90 12.88
N TYR A 541 15.41 13.22 13.97
CA TYR A 541 16.28 12.25 14.63
C TYR A 541 16.66 11.08 13.72
N TRP A 542 15.69 10.54 12.97
CA TRP A 542 15.97 9.49 11.98
C TRP A 542 16.98 9.95 10.92
N SER A 543 16.86 11.19 10.44
CA SER A 543 17.84 11.81 9.53
C SER A 543 19.22 11.93 10.19
N GLU A 544 19.27 12.35 11.45
CA GLU A 544 20.51 12.52 12.22
C GLU A 544 21.26 11.18 12.41
N ILE A 545 20.58 10.14 12.89
CA ILE A 545 21.23 8.85 13.19
C ILE A 545 21.70 8.13 11.93
N THR A 546 21.03 8.37 10.79
CA THR A 546 21.40 7.75 9.52
C THR A 546 22.45 8.55 8.76
N GLY A 547 22.58 9.85 9.08
CA GLY A 547 23.38 10.81 8.31
C GLY A 547 22.82 11.10 6.92
N ILE A 548 21.52 10.83 6.69
CA ILE A 548 20.86 10.99 5.39
C ILE A 548 19.76 12.04 5.52
N SER A 549 19.68 12.99 4.58
CA SER A 549 18.64 14.02 4.57
C SER A 549 17.23 13.43 4.45
N ILE A 550 16.27 14.04 5.15
CA ILE A 550 14.85 13.64 5.08
C ILE A 550 14.29 13.62 3.65
N ASP A 551 14.76 14.51 2.76
CA ASP A 551 14.37 14.56 1.35
C ASP A 551 14.62 13.24 0.60
N ARG A 552 15.65 12.51 0.99
CA ARG A 552 16.04 11.24 0.36
C ARG A 552 15.45 10.03 1.07
N LEU A 553 15.14 10.19 2.34
CA LEU A 553 14.55 9.15 3.17
C LEU A 553 13.04 9.04 2.97
N ALA A 554 12.34 10.17 2.90
CA ALA A 554 10.88 10.22 2.96
C ALA A 554 10.18 10.59 1.65
N PHE A 555 10.92 11.10 0.66
CA PHE A 555 10.37 11.47 -0.64
C PHE A 555 10.90 10.58 -1.76
N THR A 556 10.10 10.47 -2.81
CA THR A 556 10.37 9.70 -4.02
C THR A 556 10.22 10.56 -5.27
N THR A 557 10.47 9.96 -6.41
CA THR A 557 10.32 10.54 -7.75
C THR A 557 9.43 9.66 -8.61
N TYR A 558 8.92 10.22 -9.69
CA TYR A 558 8.12 9.52 -10.69
C TYR A 558 8.78 9.63 -12.05
N ARG A 559 8.51 8.67 -12.93
CA ARG A 559 9.11 8.63 -14.26
C ARG A 559 8.02 8.53 -15.33
N GLU A 560 8.25 9.21 -16.45
CA GLU A 560 7.46 8.97 -17.65
C GLU A 560 7.85 7.59 -18.22
N VAL A 561 6.88 6.70 -18.35
CA VAL A 561 7.11 5.38 -18.96
C VAL A 561 6.77 5.48 -20.44
N ILE A 562 7.80 5.57 -21.28
CA ILE A 562 7.63 5.54 -22.73
C ILE A 562 7.40 4.07 -23.12
N SER A 563 6.15 3.72 -23.39
CA SER A 563 5.80 2.38 -23.90
C SER A 563 6.27 2.24 -25.35
N ASP A 564 7.38 1.52 -25.57
CA ASP A 564 7.85 1.15 -26.90
C ASP A 564 7.18 -0.11 -27.47
N VAL A 565 6.12 -0.60 -26.81
CA VAL A 565 5.28 -1.69 -27.34
C VAL A 565 4.63 -1.23 -28.65
N GLY A 566 5.14 -1.76 -29.77
CA GLY A 566 4.76 -1.40 -31.14
C GLY A 566 5.89 -0.79 -31.99
N LYS A 567 7.05 -0.46 -31.41
CA LYS A 567 8.27 -0.10 -32.16
C LYS A 567 9.19 -1.31 -32.22
N GLY A 568 9.15 -2.03 -33.34
CA GLY A 568 9.63 -3.40 -33.48
C GLY A 568 11.15 -3.65 -33.43
N THR A 569 11.88 -3.18 -32.39
CA THR A 569 13.29 -3.58 -32.20
C THR A 569 13.76 -3.75 -30.74
N GLU A 570 13.00 -3.34 -29.72
CA GLU A 570 13.47 -3.40 -28.32
C GLU A 570 12.80 -4.46 -27.43
N ALA A 571 11.62 -4.98 -27.79
CA ALA A 571 10.94 -6.02 -27.01
C ALA A 571 11.76 -7.33 -26.91
N GLU A 572 12.53 -7.66 -27.95
CA GLU A 572 13.43 -8.83 -27.95
C GLU A 572 14.64 -8.65 -27.03
N LYS A 573 15.08 -7.42 -26.79
CA LYS A 573 16.20 -7.13 -25.87
C LYS A 573 15.78 -7.23 -24.40
N VAL A 574 14.55 -6.87 -24.07
CA VAL A 574 14.02 -6.96 -22.69
C VAL A 574 13.88 -8.42 -22.24
N VAL A 575 13.45 -9.32 -23.13
CA VAL A 575 13.37 -10.76 -22.87
C VAL A 575 14.78 -11.38 -22.71
N GLN A 576 15.78 -10.92 -23.48
CA GLN A 576 17.16 -11.37 -23.33
C GLN A 576 17.87 -10.82 -22.08
N LEU A 577 17.46 -9.66 -21.56
CA LEU A 577 17.97 -9.09 -20.31
C LEU A 577 17.39 -9.81 -19.08
N ALA A 578 16.12 -10.21 -19.13
CA ALA A 578 15.51 -11.05 -18.10
C ALA A 578 16.20 -12.43 -18.00
N GLY A 579 16.61 -13.02 -19.13
CA GLY A 579 17.36 -14.28 -19.15
C GLY A 579 18.84 -14.19 -18.75
N LYS A 580 19.41 -12.98 -18.60
CA LYS A 580 20.81 -12.76 -18.16
C LYS A 580 20.95 -12.34 -16.71
N ALA A 581 19.85 -11.95 -16.05
CA ALA A 581 19.81 -11.72 -14.62
C ALA A 581 19.70 -13.08 -13.91
N GLY A 582 20.85 -13.68 -13.62
CA GLY A 582 20.94 -14.96 -12.92
C GLY A 582 20.15 -15.00 -11.61
N GLY A 583 19.00 -15.66 -11.66
CA GLY A 583 18.45 -16.51 -10.62
C GLY A 583 18.25 -17.87 -11.28
N GLY A 584 18.68 -18.95 -10.63
CA GLY A 584 18.60 -20.29 -11.23
C GLY A 584 17.15 -20.66 -11.55
N TRP A 585 16.94 -20.89 -12.85
CA TRP A 585 15.81 -21.52 -13.55
C TRP A 585 14.57 -20.66 -13.80
#